data_AF-A0A6J8DUY1-F1
#
_entry.id   AF-A0A6J8DUY1-F1
#
_cell.length_a   1.000
_cell.length_b   1.000
_cell.length_c   1.000
_cell.angle_alpha   90.00
_cell.angle_beta   90.00
_cell.angle_gamma   90.00
#
_symmetry.space_group_name_H-M   'P 1'
#
loop_
_entity.id
_entity.type
_entity.pdbx_description
1 polymer ?
#
loop_
_entity_poly.entity_id
_entity_poly.type
_entity_poly.pdbx_seq_one_letter_code
_entity_poly.pdbx_strand_id
1 'polypeptide(L)'
;MNTDQLECAIKFEIEMIKKICGVFASNEISYIHLQPSTGFIANTDVKQLPGKHWVPFYYNENKVLEIFDSFGYTLSQLSVYFNAFMTRYTFTSANKMQLQIHEKYSKRMFDWWNKESLLKFQSPTSIFIVGPSNSGKTVYTKNLLQNAEGMFQIPPSRIFYCYGVWQPIYDDMKKSIKNIEFYKGLPNMEAINEWGALGGHKILIFDDLMMAAENSTELLHLMTIGCHHFSISVIHILHNCFNKGKVMRSASLNCHYFILFRNYRDQLQVQALGKQIFPGKLKYFMDAYHSATLVKFRPIIIDLNPHTDKTYQLTTNRRVGQTPIVYKPLE
;
A
#
# COMPACT_ATOMS: atom_id res chain seq x y z
N MET A 1 1.66 -1.67 -45.66
CA MET A 1 0.23 -1.73 -45.26
C MET A 1 -0.53 -0.87 -46.26
N ASN A 2 -1.55 -1.44 -46.91
CA ASN A 2 -2.14 -0.97 -48.17
C ASN A 2 -2.97 0.32 -47.98
N THR A 3 -2.79 1.31 -48.86
CA THR A 3 -3.37 2.66 -48.80
C THR A 3 -4.90 2.71 -48.98
N ASP A 4 -5.49 1.62 -49.48
CA ASP A 4 -6.93 1.53 -49.76
C ASP A 4 -7.81 1.45 -48.49
N GLN A 5 -7.26 0.97 -47.36
CA GLN A 5 -7.98 0.97 -46.08
C GLN A 5 -8.06 2.36 -45.44
N LEU A 6 -7.06 3.23 -45.71
CA LEU A 6 -7.03 4.61 -45.23
C LEU A 6 -7.98 5.49 -46.04
N GLU A 7 -8.09 5.26 -47.36
CA GLU A 7 -9.07 5.97 -48.18
C GLU A 7 -10.51 5.59 -47.86
N CYS A 8 -10.81 4.33 -47.50
CA CYS A 8 -12.15 3.96 -47.04
C CYS A 8 -12.54 4.60 -45.70
N ALA A 9 -11.59 4.85 -44.80
CA ALA A 9 -11.84 5.60 -43.56
C ALA A 9 -12.05 7.11 -43.81
N ILE A 10 -11.53 7.65 -44.92
CA ILE A 10 -11.67 9.05 -45.33
C ILE A 10 -12.93 9.27 -46.19
N LYS A 11 -13.44 8.24 -46.88
CA LYS A 11 -14.52 8.36 -47.88
C LYS A 11 -15.97 8.23 -47.35
N PHE A 12 -16.19 7.93 -46.07
CA PHE A 12 -17.55 7.92 -45.49
C PHE A 12 -17.81 9.17 -44.61
N GLU A 13 -18.48 10.14 -45.25
CA GLU A 13 -19.19 11.32 -44.73
C GLU A 13 -18.39 12.45 -44.01
N ILE A 14 -18.38 13.56 -44.76
CA ILE A 14 -17.65 14.82 -44.64
C ILE A 14 -18.16 15.77 -43.52
N GLU A 15 -19.06 15.34 -42.63
CA GLU A 15 -19.52 16.17 -41.50
C GLU A 15 -19.09 15.71 -40.10
N MET A 16 -18.40 14.56 -39.95
CA MET A 16 -18.03 14.05 -38.61
C MET A 16 -16.52 14.02 -38.27
N ILE A 17 -15.64 14.44 -39.17
CA ILE A 17 -14.18 14.49 -38.91
C ILE A 17 -13.79 15.85 -38.31
N LYS A 18 -14.27 16.14 -37.09
CA LYS A 18 -13.78 17.24 -36.22
C LYS A 18 -13.01 16.74 -34.99
N LYS A 19 -12.37 15.57 -35.07
CA LYS A 19 -11.55 15.02 -33.99
C LYS A 19 -10.25 14.48 -34.56
N ILE A 20 -9.16 15.24 -34.44
CA ILE A 20 -7.82 14.70 -34.60
C ILE A 20 -7.54 13.85 -33.36
N CYS A 21 -7.55 12.52 -33.50
CA CYS A 21 -7.14 11.58 -32.46
C CYS A 21 -5.84 10.90 -32.91
N GLY A 22 -4.71 11.27 -32.31
CA GLY A 22 -3.40 10.68 -32.60
C GLY A 22 -2.35 11.03 -31.56
N VAL A 23 -1.34 10.17 -31.44
CA VAL A 23 -0.12 10.41 -30.64
C VAL A 23 1.00 10.75 -31.61
N PHE A 24 1.63 11.90 -31.44
CA PHE A 24 2.69 12.38 -32.34
C PHE A 24 4.05 12.33 -31.64
N ALA A 25 5.08 11.78 -32.29
CA ALA A 25 6.45 11.84 -31.78
C ALA A 25 6.96 13.29 -31.75
N SER A 26 7.88 13.62 -30.85
CA SER A 26 8.30 15.01 -30.61
C SER A 26 8.91 15.69 -31.82
N ASN A 27 9.53 14.92 -32.72
CA ASN A 27 10.11 15.40 -33.97
C ASN A 27 9.11 15.45 -35.14
N GLU A 28 7.87 14.99 -34.94
CA GLU A 28 6.81 14.96 -35.96
C GLU A 28 5.62 15.88 -35.60
N ILE A 29 5.72 16.63 -34.50
CA ILE A 29 4.73 17.63 -34.11
C ILE A 29 4.78 18.78 -35.14
N SER A 30 3.91 18.69 -36.15
CA SER A 30 3.70 19.78 -37.12
C SER A 30 2.85 20.90 -36.49
N TYR A 31 2.72 22.03 -37.18
CA TYR A 31 1.83 23.11 -36.74
C TYR A 31 0.37 22.64 -36.86
N ILE A 32 -0.23 22.24 -35.74
CA ILE A 32 -1.63 21.82 -35.68
C ILE A 32 -2.47 23.04 -35.27
N HIS A 33 -3.25 23.57 -36.21
CA HIS A 33 -4.30 24.56 -35.90
C HIS A 33 -5.42 23.87 -35.12
N LEU A 34 -5.38 23.99 -33.80
CA LEU A 34 -6.39 23.41 -32.92
C LEU A 34 -7.51 24.42 -32.70
N GLN A 35 -8.74 23.97 -32.92
CA GLN A 35 -9.91 24.71 -32.45
C GLN A 35 -10.00 24.60 -30.91
N PRO A 36 -10.60 25.58 -30.21
CA PRO A 36 -10.70 25.59 -28.74
C PRO A 36 -11.46 24.42 -28.10
N SER A 37 -12.01 23.50 -28.88
CA SER A 37 -12.68 22.29 -28.43
C SER A 37 -11.88 21.01 -28.73
N THR A 38 -10.62 21.13 -29.16
CA THR A 38 -9.79 20.01 -29.62
C THR A 38 -8.53 19.91 -28.78
N GLY A 39 -8.19 18.69 -28.37
CA GLY A 39 -6.93 18.34 -27.71
C GLY A 39 -6.11 17.33 -28.52
N PHE A 40 -4.82 17.23 -28.22
CA PHE A 40 -3.92 16.26 -28.85
C PHE A 40 -2.89 15.74 -27.84
N ILE A 41 -2.30 14.58 -28.11
CA ILE A 41 -1.27 13.98 -27.25
C ILE A 41 0.05 13.97 -28.00
N ALA A 42 1.07 14.57 -27.39
CA ALA A 42 2.44 14.47 -27.86
C ALA A 42 3.17 13.38 -27.08
N ASN A 43 3.90 12.54 -27.78
CA ASN A 43 4.96 11.72 -27.23
C ASN A 43 6.24 12.56 -27.24
N THR A 44 6.91 12.68 -26.09
CA THR A 44 8.13 13.49 -25.97
C THR A 44 9.35 12.76 -26.53
N ASP A 45 9.26 11.45 -26.67
CA ASP A 45 10.27 10.65 -27.37
C ASP A 45 10.22 10.93 -28.87
N VAL A 46 11.39 10.91 -29.52
CA VAL A 46 11.47 10.93 -30.99
C VAL A 46 10.96 9.60 -31.56
N LYS A 47 10.54 9.58 -32.82
CA LYS A 47 9.85 8.45 -33.46
C LYS A 47 10.54 7.08 -33.29
N GLN A 48 11.87 7.05 -33.22
CA GLN A 48 12.66 5.83 -33.11
C GLN A 48 12.71 5.25 -31.69
N LEU A 49 12.19 5.97 -30.69
CA LEU A 49 12.20 5.58 -29.29
C LEU A 49 10.84 5.02 -28.84
N PRO A 50 10.78 4.28 -27.71
CA PRO A 50 9.63 3.45 -27.35
C PRO A 50 8.35 4.21 -26.97
N GLY A 51 8.41 5.54 -26.80
CA GLY A 51 7.25 6.37 -26.49
C GLY A 51 6.75 6.25 -25.07
N LYS A 52 7.66 6.33 -24.10
CA LYS A 52 7.37 6.10 -22.68
C LYS A 52 6.78 7.32 -21.98
N HIS A 53 7.04 8.52 -22.49
CA HIS A 53 6.65 9.79 -21.87
C HIS A 53 5.74 10.57 -22.81
N TRP A 54 4.57 10.97 -22.32
CA TRP A 54 3.53 11.59 -23.14
C TRP A 54 2.88 12.78 -22.43
N VAL A 55 2.48 13.76 -23.22
CA VAL A 55 2.01 15.07 -22.77
C VAL A 55 0.76 15.44 -23.56
N PRO A 56 -0.45 15.33 -22.97
CA PRO A 56 -1.67 15.86 -23.53
C PRO A 56 -1.75 17.38 -23.45
N PHE A 57 -2.37 17.95 -24.48
CA PHE A 57 -2.74 19.34 -24.60
C PHE A 57 -4.23 19.42 -24.87
N TYR A 58 -4.93 20.32 -24.19
CA TYR A 58 -6.34 20.59 -24.47
C TYR A 58 -6.72 22.01 -24.09
N TYR A 59 -7.74 22.54 -24.72
CA TYR A 59 -8.34 23.82 -24.31
C TYR A 59 -9.44 23.56 -23.28
N ASN A 60 -9.40 24.27 -22.16
CA ASN A 60 -10.44 24.22 -21.12
C ASN A 60 -11.70 25.01 -21.54
N GLU A 61 -12.75 24.98 -20.70
CA GLU A 61 -14.03 25.67 -20.95
C GLU A 61 -13.89 27.18 -21.18
N ASN A 62 -12.82 27.79 -20.66
CA ASN A 62 -12.49 29.20 -20.83
C ASN A 62 -11.63 29.46 -22.09
N LYS A 63 -11.49 28.48 -22.98
CA LYS A 63 -10.64 28.51 -24.19
C LYS A 63 -9.16 28.76 -23.88
N VAL A 64 -8.72 28.33 -22.71
CA VAL A 64 -7.31 28.41 -22.28
C VAL A 64 -6.64 27.07 -22.52
N LEU A 65 -5.47 27.07 -23.16
CA LEU A 65 -4.68 25.87 -23.41
C LEU A 65 -4.02 25.37 -22.11
N GLU A 66 -4.36 24.15 -21.71
CA GLU A 66 -3.82 23.44 -20.57
C GLU A 66 -3.00 22.23 -21.00
N ILE A 67 -2.03 21.88 -20.16
CA ILE A 67 -1.06 20.80 -20.39
C ILE A 67 -0.99 19.90 -19.16
N PHE A 68 -0.88 18.59 -19.39
CA PHE A 68 -0.56 17.62 -18.36
C PHE A 68 0.62 16.75 -18.78
N ASP A 69 1.55 16.51 -17.87
CA ASP A 69 2.73 15.68 -18.10
C ASP A 69 2.59 14.31 -17.43
N SER A 70 2.77 13.21 -18.18
CA SER A 70 2.59 11.86 -17.62
C SER A 70 3.59 11.50 -16.53
N PHE A 71 4.75 12.17 -16.45
CA PHE A 71 5.80 11.94 -15.45
C PHE A 71 5.85 13.06 -14.39
N GLY A 72 4.98 14.08 -14.50
CA GLY A 72 4.90 15.19 -13.57
C GLY A 72 6.00 16.26 -13.74
N TYR A 73 6.68 16.30 -14.88
CA TYR A 73 7.71 17.30 -15.13
C TYR A 73 7.12 18.71 -15.26
N THR A 74 7.91 19.71 -14.87
CA THR A 74 7.59 21.11 -15.16
C THR A 74 7.93 21.43 -16.61
N LEU A 75 7.30 22.46 -17.19
CA LEU A 75 7.51 22.82 -18.60
C LEU A 75 8.98 23.06 -18.97
N SER A 76 9.77 23.61 -18.04
CA SER A 76 11.21 23.86 -18.24
C SER A 76 12.06 22.59 -18.32
N GLN A 77 11.53 21.45 -17.87
CA GLN A 77 12.24 20.17 -17.83
C GLN A 77 11.97 19.29 -19.07
N LEU A 78 11.11 19.75 -20.00
CA LEU A 78 10.77 19.04 -21.21
C LEU A 78 11.85 19.22 -22.30
N SER A 79 11.83 18.33 -23.31
CA SER A 79 12.90 18.26 -24.33
C SER A 79 13.06 19.55 -25.14
N VAL A 80 14.24 19.79 -25.72
CA VAL A 80 14.54 21.02 -26.48
C VAL A 80 13.58 21.24 -27.65
N TYR A 81 13.19 20.17 -28.35
CA TYR A 81 12.20 20.22 -29.43
C TYR A 81 10.80 20.61 -28.91
N PHE A 82 10.46 20.14 -27.71
CA PHE A 82 9.23 20.50 -27.02
C PHE A 82 9.25 21.97 -26.59
N ASN A 83 10.35 22.46 -26.02
CA ASN A 83 10.51 23.87 -25.63
C ASN A 83 10.40 24.86 -26.81
N ALA A 84 10.87 24.46 -28.00
CA ALA A 84 10.74 25.25 -29.24
C ALA A 84 9.29 25.33 -29.75
N PHE A 85 8.51 24.26 -29.57
CA PHE A 85 7.06 24.28 -29.82
C PHE A 85 6.35 25.19 -28.80
N MET A 86 6.73 25.07 -27.52
CA MET A 86 6.12 25.79 -26.40
C MET A 86 6.35 27.30 -26.42
N THR A 87 7.50 27.80 -26.89
CA THR A 87 7.79 29.25 -26.91
C THR A 87 6.90 30.06 -27.86
N ARG A 88 6.12 29.41 -28.74
CA ARG A 88 5.25 30.06 -29.72
C ARG A 88 3.78 30.17 -29.31
N TYR A 89 3.37 29.58 -28.18
CA TYR A 89 1.99 29.65 -27.68
C TYR A 89 1.96 30.31 -26.29
N THR A 90 0.96 31.15 -26.03
CA THR A 90 0.76 31.80 -24.73
C THR A 90 -0.01 30.89 -23.77
N PHE A 91 0.68 30.33 -22.78
CA PHE A 91 0.11 29.41 -21.79
C PHE A 91 -0.10 30.10 -20.44
N THR A 92 -1.08 29.62 -19.66
CA THR A 92 -1.38 30.15 -18.32
C THR A 92 -1.29 29.13 -17.18
N SER A 93 -1.29 27.82 -17.43
CA SER A 93 -1.02 26.82 -16.37
C SER A 93 -0.66 25.41 -16.88
N ALA A 94 0.27 24.74 -16.21
CA ALA A 94 0.66 23.35 -16.43
C ALA A 94 0.35 22.47 -15.21
N ASN A 95 0.02 21.19 -15.43
CA ASN A 95 -0.22 20.16 -14.39
C ASN A 95 -1.36 20.49 -13.40
N LYS A 96 -2.40 21.22 -13.82
CA LYS A 96 -3.54 21.53 -12.95
C LYS A 96 -4.55 20.38 -12.78
N MET A 97 -4.52 19.37 -13.64
CA MET A 97 -5.53 18.31 -13.67
C MET A 97 -4.94 16.93 -13.34
N GLN A 98 -5.53 16.25 -12.36
CA GLN A 98 -5.25 14.86 -12.02
C GLN A 98 -6.00 13.95 -13.00
N LEU A 99 -5.38 12.83 -13.42
CA LEU A 99 -5.92 11.83 -14.37
C LEU A 99 -7.44 11.60 -14.21
N GLN A 100 -8.23 12.00 -15.21
CA GLN A 100 -9.61 11.54 -15.37
C GLN A 100 -9.64 10.23 -16.16
N ILE A 101 -10.05 9.15 -15.51
CA ILE A 101 -10.16 7.81 -16.10
C ILE A 101 -11.62 7.55 -16.50
N HIS A 102 -11.84 6.99 -17.70
CA HIS A 102 -13.15 6.72 -18.30
C HIS A 102 -14.05 5.87 -17.37
N GLU A 103 -15.25 6.38 -17.06
CA GLU A 103 -16.17 5.90 -16.01
C GLU A 103 -16.59 4.42 -16.13
N LYS A 104 -16.60 3.89 -17.35
CA LYS A 104 -16.97 2.50 -17.65
C LYS A 104 -15.90 1.48 -17.23
N TYR A 105 -14.64 1.89 -17.20
CA TYR A 105 -13.52 1.13 -16.64
C TYR A 105 -13.23 1.54 -15.18
N SER A 106 -13.75 2.69 -14.74
CA SER A 106 -13.51 3.20 -13.40
C SER A 106 -14.16 2.34 -12.31
N LYS A 107 -15.42 1.90 -12.47
CA LYS A 107 -16.09 1.14 -11.40
C LYS A 107 -15.37 -0.16 -11.02
N ARG A 108 -14.81 -0.91 -11.97
CA ARG A 108 -14.15 -2.19 -11.67
C ARG A 108 -12.69 -2.02 -11.21
N MET A 109 -12.00 -0.99 -11.71
CA MET A 109 -10.59 -0.70 -11.40
C MET A 109 -10.41 0.31 -10.23
N PHE A 110 -11.47 0.97 -9.78
CA PHE A 110 -11.51 1.85 -8.59
C PHE A 110 -12.37 1.28 -7.46
N ASP A 111 -13.03 0.15 -7.62
CA ASP A 111 -13.63 -0.53 -6.46
C ASP A 111 -12.59 -1.35 -5.71
N TRP A 112 -11.64 -1.96 -6.42
CA TRP A 112 -10.72 -2.91 -5.78
C TRP A 112 -9.83 -2.23 -4.72
N TRP A 113 -9.22 -1.08 -4.99
CA TRP A 113 -8.41 -0.35 -4.00
C TRP A 113 -9.24 0.17 -2.81
N ASN A 114 -10.57 0.33 -2.97
CA ASN A 114 -11.51 0.68 -1.91
C ASN A 114 -11.97 -0.55 -1.10
N LYS A 115 -11.60 -1.75 -1.56
CA LYS A 115 -11.93 -3.04 -0.95
C LYS A 115 -10.68 -3.83 -0.56
N GLU A 116 -9.51 -3.48 -1.08
CA GLU A 116 -8.26 -4.24 -1.00
C GLU A 116 -7.01 -3.36 -0.92
N SER A 117 -5.98 -3.88 -0.23
CA SER A 117 -4.64 -3.28 -0.17
C SER A 117 -3.75 -3.78 -1.31
N LEU A 118 -2.91 -2.90 -1.84
CA LEU A 118 -1.87 -3.25 -2.83
C LEU A 118 -0.82 -4.22 -2.27
N LEU A 119 -0.56 -4.16 -0.97
CA LEU A 119 0.43 -4.98 -0.27
C LEU A 119 -0.27 -5.70 0.87
N LYS A 120 -1.03 -6.75 0.53
CA LYS A 120 -1.72 -7.59 1.52
C LYS A 120 -0.73 -8.34 2.42
N PHE A 121 -1.13 -8.61 3.66
CA PHE A 121 -0.42 -9.55 4.51
C PHE A 121 -0.59 -10.96 3.96
N GLN A 122 0.51 -11.72 3.90
CA GLN A 122 0.43 -13.14 3.58
C GLN A 122 -0.46 -13.88 4.59
N SER A 123 -1.02 -15.02 4.19
CA SER A 123 -1.94 -15.78 5.04
C SER A 123 -1.71 -17.28 4.88
N PRO A 124 -1.51 -18.02 5.98
CA PRO A 124 -1.37 -17.55 7.37
C PRO A 124 -0.05 -16.81 7.61
N THR A 125 0.02 -15.98 8.66
CA THR A 125 1.22 -15.20 8.99
C THR A 125 1.29 -14.77 10.45
N SER A 126 2.47 -14.39 10.93
CA SER A 126 2.71 -13.87 12.26
C SER A 126 3.04 -12.37 12.22
N ILE A 127 2.37 -11.57 13.05
CA ILE A 127 2.49 -10.10 13.08
C ILE A 127 2.72 -9.63 14.51
N PHE A 128 3.77 -8.84 14.72
CA PHE A 128 4.07 -8.16 15.96
C PHE A 128 3.71 -6.68 15.83
N ILE A 129 2.71 -6.21 16.55
CA ILE A 129 2.32 -4.81 16.64
C ILE A 129 2.93 -4.22 17.91
N VAL A 130 3.93 -3.35 17.76
CA VAL A 130 4.78 -2.92 18.89
C VAL A 130 4.74 -1.41 19.07
N GLY A 131 4.65 -0.97 20.33
CA GLY A 131 4.74 0.44 20.70
C GLY A 131 4.30 0.70 22.14
N PRO A 132 4.65 1.86 22.72
CA PRO A 132 4.30 2.18 24.10
C PRO A 132 2.78 2.27 24.31
N SER A 133 2.35 2.33 25.57
CA SER A 133 0.94 2.60 25.89
C SER A 133 0.48 3.89 25.20
N ASN A 134 -0.79 3.91 24.76
CA ASN A 134 -1.39 5.01 24.01
C ASN A 134 -0.74 5.34 22.64
N SER A 135 0.06 4.45 22.07
CA SER A 135 0.65 4.66 20.74
C SER A 135 -0.30 4.41 19.56
N GLY A 136 -1.56 4.00 19.82
CA GLY A 136 -2.57 3.77 18.78
C GLY A 136 -2.67 2.32 18.26
N LYS A 137 -2.00 1.35 18.90
CA LYS A 137 -1.99 -0.07 18.49
C LYS A 137 -3.39 -0.66 18.37
N THR A 138 -4.20 -0.60 19.41
CA THR A 138 -5.55 -1.19 19.45
C THR A 138 -6.48 -0.57 18.40
N VAL A 139 -6.37 0.75 18.16
CA VAL A 139 -7.12 1.44 17.09
C VAL A 139 -6.64 0.99 15.71
N TYR A 140 -5.34 0.81 15.51
CA TYR A 140 -4.80 0.26 14.26
C TYR A 140 -5.29 -1.17 14.05
N THR A 141 -5.26 -2.02 15.08
CA THR A 141 -5.79 -3.39 15.02
C THR A 141 -7.28 -3.40 14.68
N LYS A 142 -8.10 -2.53 15.30
CA LYS A 142 -9.52 -2.35 14.92
C LYS A 142 -9.66 -2.09 13.41
N ASN A 143 -8.95 -1.10 12.90
CA ASN A 143 -9.02 -0.72 11.49
C ASN A 143 -8.52 -1.85 10.56
N LEU A 144 -7.47 -2.58 10.97
CA LEU A 144 -6.97 -3.73 10.24
C LEU A 144 -8.03 -4.84 10.16
N LEU A 145 -8.67 -5.17 11.28
CA LEU A 145 -9.65 -6.25 11.37
C LEU A 145 -10.97 -5.89 10.66
N GLN A 146 -11.42 -4.64 10.76
CA GLN A 146 -12.58 -4.15 10.01
C GLN A 146 -12.40 -4.26 8.49
N ASN A 147 -11.16 -4.20 8.03
CA ASN A 147 -10.81 -4.28 6.62
C ASN A 147 -10.12 -5.61 6.27
N ALA A 148 -10.24 -6.65 7.11
CA ALA A 148 -9.44 -7.86 7.01
C ALA A 148 -9.55 -8.55 5.63
N GLU A 149 -10.74 -8.52 5.02
CA GLU A 149 -11.01 -9.06 3.68
C GLU A 149 -10.10 -8.47 2.60
N GLY A 150 -9.82 -7.17 2.70
CA GLY A 150 -8.93 -6.45 1.79
C GLY A 150 -7.46 -6.48 2.18
N MET A 151 -7.16 -6.84 3.41
CA MET A 151 -5.85 -6.65 4.05
C MET A 151 -5.01 -7.92 4.08
N PHE A 152 -5.64 -9.09 3.99
CA PHE A 152 -5.00 -10.40 4.01
C PHE A 152 -5.18 -11.10 2.66
N GLN A 153 -4.16 -11.85 2.21
CA GLN A 153 -4.23 -12.60 0.95
C GLN A 153 -5.39 -13.60 0.93
N ILE A 154 -5.59 -14.29 2.05
CA ILE A 154 -6.76 -15.13 2.28
C ILE A 154 -7.58 -14.42 3.37
N PRO A 155 -8.82 -14.01 3.09
CA PRO A 155 -9.69 -13.39 4.09
C PRO A 155 -9.96 -14.33 5.27
N PRO A 156 -9.94 -13.83 6.52
CA PRO A 156 -10.22 -14.66 7.68
C PRO A 156 -11.70 -14.99 7.81
N SER A 157 -12.00 -16.26 7.99
CA SER A 157 -13.33 -16.79 8.28
C SER A 157 -13.76 -16.55 9.73
N ARG A 158 -12.80 -16.53 10.67
CA ARG A 158 -12.99 -16.30 12.11
C ARG A 158 -11.86 -15.46 12.69
N ILE A 159 -12.17 -14.66 13.70
CA ILE A 159 -11.22 -13.84 14.43
C ILE A 159 -11.39 -14.13 15.93
N PHE A 160 -10.37 -14.67 16.56
CA PHE A 160 -10.31 -14.93 18.00
C PHE A 160 -9.47 -13.83 18.66
N TYR A 161 -10.08 -13.04 19.53
CA TYR A 161 -9.44 -11.90 20.18
C TYR A 161 -9.25 -12.18 21.66
N CYS A 162 -8.02 -12.56 22.03
CA CYS A 162 -7.61 -12.82 23.40
C CYS A 162 -7.14 -11.51 24.06
N TYR A 163 -7.73 -11.14 25.20
CA TYR A 163 -7.44 -9.89 25.90
C TYR A 163 -7.10 -10.12 27.39
N GLY A 164 -6.25 -9.25 27.94
CA GLY A 164 -6.00 -9.18 29.39
C GLY A 164 -7.10 -8.40 30.13
N VAL A 165 -7.30 -7.14 29.71
CA VAL A 165 -8.27 -6.20 30.29
C VAL A 165 -9.28 -5.76 29.24
N TRP A 166 -10.58 -5.77 29.56
CA TRP A 166 -11.62 -5.32 28.63
C TRP A 166 -11.51 -3.82 28.38
N GLN A 167 -11.57 -3.40 27.11
CA GLN A 167 -11.51 -2.00 26.70
C GLN A 167 -12.81 -1.63 25.96
N PRO A 168 -13.37 -0.41 26.13
CA PRO A 168 -14.59 0.01 25.45
C PRO A 168 -14.55 -0.12 23.91
N ILE A 169 -13.36 -0.02 23.31
CA ILE A 169 -13.18 -0.19 21.86
C ILE A 169 -13.55 -1.60 21.37
N TYR A 170 -13.55 -2.60 22.26
CA TYR A 170 -13.94 -3.97 21.95
C TYR A 170 -15.44 -4.09 21.69
N ASP A 171 -16.26 -3.28 22.36
CA ASP A 171 -17.71 -3.22 22.11
C ASP A 171 -18.00 -2.76 20.68
N ASP A 172 -17.25 -1.75 20.21
CA ASP A 172 -17.34 -1.29 18.82
C ASP A 172 -16.88 -2.36 17.82
N MET A 173 -15.77 -3.06 18.12
CA MET A 173 -15.26 -4.15 17.28
C MET A 173 -16.31 -5.26 17.18
N LYS A 174 -16.89 -5.67 18.31
CA LYS A 174 -17.92 -6.71 18.37
C LYS A 174 -19.18 -6.34 17.57
N LYS A 175 -19.54 -5.05 17.51
CA LYS A 175 -20.67 -4.56 16.70
C LYS A 175 -20.33 -4.48 15.21
N SER A 176 -19.11 -4.08 14.86
CA SER A 176 -18.73 -3.79 13.48
C SER A 176 -18.11 -4.98 12.73
N ILE A 177 -17.57 -5.98 13.42
CA ILE A 177 -16.92 -7.15 12.84
C ILE A 177 -17.75 -8.38 13.20
N LYS A 178 -18.37 -9.02 12.20
CA LYS A 178 -19.37 -10.09 12.46
C LYS A 178 -18.78 -11.40 12.95
N ASN A 179 -17.54 -11.70 12.57
CA ASN A 179 -16.88 -12.99 12.82
C ASN A 179 -15.79 -12.90 13.91
N ILE A 180 -15.91 -11.93 14.83
CA ILE A 180 -15.00 -11.76 15.96
C ILE A 180 -15.58 -12.35 17.25
N GLU A 181 -14.76 -13.11 17.96
CA GLU A 181 -15.06 -13.71 19.26
C GLU A 181 -13.99 -13.28 20.26
N PHE A 182 -14.40 -12.93 21.49
CA PHE A 182 -13.50 -12.40 22.51
C PHE A 182 -13.32 -13.39 23.66
N TYR A 183 -12.07 -13.57 24.08
CA TYR A 183 -11.69 -14.48 25.16
C TYR A 183 -10.76 -13.78 26.14
N LYS A 184 -11.00 -13.95 27.44
CA LYS A 184 -10.11 -13.40 28.47
C LYS A 184 -8.94 -14.36 28.70
N GLY A 185 -7.70 -13.86 28.67
CA GLY A 185 -6.50 -14.67 28.88
C GLY A 185 -5.99 -15.38 27.63
N LEU A 186 -4.99 -16.26 27.81
CA LEU A 186 -4.44 -17.09 26.73
C LEU A 186 -5.30 -18.34 26.51
N PRO A 187 -5.42 -18.82 25.25
CA PRO A 187 -6.05 -20.09 24.95
C PRO A 187 -5.13 -21.24 25.39
N ASN A 188 -5.74 -22.37 25.76
CA ASN A 188 -5.03 -23.62 25.94
C ASN A 188 -4.86 -24.35 24.59
N MET A 189 -4.10 -25.45 24.57
CA MET A 189 -3.90 -26.26 23.36
C MET A 189 -5.20 -26.84 22.79
N GLU A 190 -6.14 -27.20 23.66
CA GLU A 190 -7.43 -27.74 23.23
C GLU A 190 -8.19 -26.72 22.37
N ALA A 191 -8.35 -25.50 22.85
CA ALA A 191 -8.97 -24.41 22.09
C ALA A 191 -8.22 -24.13 20.77
N ILE A 192 -6.88 -24.13 20.79
CA ILE A 192 -6.07 -23.94 19.58
C ILE A 192 -6.35 -25.03 18.54
N ASN A 193 -6.40 -26.30 18.97
CA ASN A 193 -6.67 -27.43 18.10
C ASN A 193 -8.09 -27.40 17.55
N GLU A 194 -9.08 -27.09 18.39
CA GLU A 194 -10.48 -26.92 18.00
C GLU A 194 -10.61 -25.82 16.93
N TRP A 195 -10.02 -24.66 17.18
CA TRP A 195 -10.02 -23.56 16.22
C TRP A 195 -9.31 -23.95 14.93
N GLY A 196 -8.17 -24.63 15.01
CA GLY A 196 -7.46 -25.18 13.86
C GLY A 196 -8.34 -26.07 12.98
N ALA A 197 -9.15 -26.93 13.60
CA ALA A 197 -10.03 -27.88 12.92
C ALA A 197 -11.22 -27.24 12.18
N LEU A 198 -11.59 -25.98 12.47
CA LEU A 198 -12.73 -25.28 11.84
C LEU A 198 -12.54 -25.01 10.33
N GLY A 199 -11.38 -25.33 9.75
CA GLY A 199 -11.05 -25.03 8.36
C GLY A 199 -10.90 -23.54 8.09
N GLY A 200 -10.53 -23.19 6.87
CA GLY A 200 -10.32 -21.80 6.46
C GLY A 200 -9.16 -21.07 7.16
N HIS A 201 -8.96 -19.81 6.80
CA HIS A 201 -8.02 -18.91 7.47
C HIS A 201 -8.68 -18.27 8.69
N LYS A 202 -7.92 -18.11 9.79
CA LYS A 202 -8.37 -17.44 11.01
C LYS A 202 -7.32 -16.44 11.46
N ILE A 203 -7.74 -15.48 12.29
CA ILE A 203 -6.80 -14.60 13.01
C ILE A 203 -6.93 -14.85 14.51
N LEU A 204 -5.81 -15.03 15.19
CA LEU A 204 -5.72 -15.08 16.64
C LEU A 204 -4.94 -13.85 17.13
N ILE A 205 -5.56 -13.02 17.97
CA ILE A 205 -4.98 -11.79 18.50
C ILE A 205 -4.69 -11.95 19.98
N PHE A 206 -3.52 -11.47 20.42
CA PHE A 206 -3.14 -11.34 21.81
C PHE A 206 -2.94 -9.86 22.16
N ASP A 207 -3.87 -9.27 22.92
CA ASP A 207 -3.85 -7.88 23.36
C ASP A 207 -3.70 -7.78 24.88
N ASP A 208 -2.70 -7.04 25.35
CA ASP A 208 -2.40 -6.89 26.79
C ASP A 208 -2.18 -8.23 27.53
N LEU A 209 -1.66 -9.23 26.81
CA LEU A 209 -1.34 -10.57 27.34
C LEU A 209 0.17 -10.84 27.39
N MET A 210 0.98 -9.79 27.26
CA MET A 210 2.43 -9.89 27.16
C MET A 210 3.06 -10.64 28.33
N MET A 211 2.66 -10.33 29.58
CA MET A 211 3.21 -11.01 30.77
C MET A 211 2.79 -12.48 30.85
N ALA A 212 1.54 -12.79 30.53
CA ALA A 212 1.05 -14.16 30.49
C ALA A 212 1.77 -14.99 29.41
N ALA A 213 2.14 -14.34 28.30
CA ALA A 213 2.78 -14.95 27.15
C ALA A 213 4.26 -15.30 27.34
N GLU A 214 4.96 -14.73 28.34
CA GLU A 214 6.43 -14.85 28.48
C GLU A 214 6.93 -16.31 28.52
N ASN A 215 6.12 -17.21 29.09
CA ASN A 215 6.47 -18.62 29.28
C ASN A 215 5.43 -19.62 28.72
N SER A 216 4.49 -19.17 27.87
CA SER A 216 3.47 -20.07 27.31
C SER A 216 4.06 -20.95 26.21
N THR A 217 4.11 -22.26 26.43
CA THR A 217 4.57 -23.25 25.45
C THR A 217 3.60 -23.37 24.27
N GLU A 218 2.32 -23.16 24.52
CA GLU A 218 1.25 -23.14 23.52
C GLU A 218 1.48 -22.03 22.51
N LEU A 219 1.85 -20.86 23.02
CA LEU A 219 2.13 -19.72 22.17
C LEU A 219 3.42 -19.89 21.37
N LEU A 220 4.45 -20.49 21.97
CA LEU A 220 5.64 -20.87 21.23
C LEU A 220 5.28 -21.81 20.08
N HIS A 221 4.48 -22.84 20.36
CA HIS A 221 4.06 -23.82 19.36
C HIS A 221 3.26 -23.19 18.22
N LEU A 222 2.30 -22.30 18.54
CA LEU A 222 1.56 -21.51 17.56
C LEU A 222 2.49 -20.68 16.64
N MET A 223 3.47 -20.01 17.23
CA MET A 223 4.35 -19.08 16.52
C MET A 223 5.43 -19.76 15.68
N THR A 224 5.86 -20.97 16.05
CA THR A 224 6.92 -21.70 15.33
C THR A 224 6.39 -22.71 14.32
N ILE A 225 5.26 -23.35 14.61
CA ILE A 225 4.71 -24.46 13.81
C ILE A 225 3.24 -24.17 13.46
N GLY A 226 2.45 -23.76 14.45
CA GLY A 226 1.00 -23.76 14.35
C GLY A 226 0.40 -22.81 13.32
N CYS A 227 1.04 -21.67 12.98
CA CYS A 227 0.48 -20.70 12.03
C CYS A 227 0.09 -21.34 10.69
N HIS A 228 1.01 -22.11 10.09
CA HIS A 228 0.78 -22.78 8.81
C HIS A 228 -0.10 -24.02 8.96
N HIS A 229 0.16 -24.85 9.96
CA HIS A 229 -0.58 -26.10 10.17
C HIS A 229 -2.07 -25.88 10.49
N PHE A 230 -2.39 -24.87 11.29
CA PHE A 230 -3.77 -24.57 11.68
C PHE A 230 -4.45 -23.52 10.78
N SER A 231 -3.71 -22.99 9.79
CA SER A 231 -4.16 -21.85 8.96
C SER A 231 -4.58 -20.63 9.81
N ILE A 232 -3.80 -20.32 10.84
CA ILE A 232 -4.05 -19.22 11.77
C ILE A 232 -2.98 -18.15 11.58
N SER A 233 -3.40 -16.92 11.25
CA SER A 233 -2.55 -15.76 11.41
C SER A 233 -2.54 -15.30 12.87
N VAL A 234 -1.36 -15.09 13.44
CA VAL A 234 -1.22 -14.67 14.83
C VAL A 234 -0.79 -13.20 14.90
N ILE A 235 -1.50 -12.39 15.70
CA ILE A 235 -1.18 -10.98 15.92
C ILE A 235 -0.88 -10.76 17.41
N HIS A 236 0.35 -10.35 17.70
CA HIS A 236 0.80 -10.00 19.04
C HIS A 236 0.87 -8.49 19.22
N ILE A 237 0.09 -7.95 20.14
CA ILE A 237 0.17 -6.53 20.51
C ILE A 237 1.06 -6.39 21.74
N LEU A 238 2.22 -5.75 21.55
CA LEU A 238 3.29 -5.69 22.53
C LEU A 238 3.69 -4.24 22.85
N HIS A 239 4.23 -4.03 24.04
CA HIS A 239 4.81 -2.74 24.42
C HIS A 239 6.25 -2.56 23.94
N ASN A 240 6.94 -3.67 23.66
CA ASN A 240 8.39 -3.74 23.49
C ASN A 240 8.74 -4.81 22.45
N CYS A 241 9.71 -4.56 21.57
CA CYS A 241 10.16 -5.51 20.54
C CYS A 241 10.93 -6.69 21.15
N PHE A 242 11.63 -6.46 22.27
CA PHE A 242 12.45 -7.46 22.94
C PHE A 242 11.88 -7.78 24.32
N ASN A 243 10.80 -8.54 24.34
CA ASN A 243 10.26 -9.04 25.59
C ASN A 243 11.18 -10.07 26.24
N LYS A 244 11.12 -10.12 27.57
CA LYS A 244 11.79 -11.14 28.35
C LYS A 244 11.09 -12.48 28.12
N GLY A 245 11.83 -13.57 28.28
CA GLY A 245 11.34 -14.93 28.08
C GLY A 245 11.86 -15.59 26.80
N LYS A 246 12.27 -16.86 26.91
CA LYS A 246 12.80 -17.64 25.78
C LYS A 246 11.76 -17.79 24.67
N VAL A 247 10.48 -17.93 25.05
CA VAL A 247 9.36 -18.08 24.12
C VAL A 247 9.20 -16.84 23.25
N MET A 248 9.13 -15.64 23.86
CA MET A 248 8.96 -14.39 23.14
C MET A 248 10.13 -14.06 22.21
N ARG A 249 11.36 -14.39 22.61
CA ARG A 249 12.53 -14.26 21.73
C ARG A 249 12.41 -15.17 20.50
N SER A 250 12.10 -16.44 20.67
CA SER A 250 11.95 -17.38 19.56
C SER A 250 10.78 -17.01 18.65
N ALA A 251 9.65 -16.60 19.21
CA ALA A 251 8.49 -16.12 18.47
C ALA A 251 8.82 -14.86 17.65
N SER A 252 9.54 -13.91 18.24
CA SER A 252 9.99 -12.69 17.57
C SER A 252 10.95 -12.96 16.41
N LEU A 253 11.85 -13.93 16.55
CA LEU A 253 12.82 -14.28 15.49
C LEU A 253 12.16 -14.97 14.29
N ASN A 254 11.04 -15.66 14.50
CA ASN A 254 10.27 -16.32 13.45
C ASN A 254 9.06 -15.49 12.97
N CYS A 255 8.96 -14.23 13.40
CA CYS A 255 7.85 -13.37 13.02
C CYS A 255 8.00 -12.87 11.58
N HIS A 256 6.93 -12.91 10.79
CA HIS A 256 6.93 -12.41 9.41
C HIS A 256 6.76 -10.90 9.30
N TYR A 257 6.12 -10.25 10.27
CA TYR A 257 5.81 -8.83 10.19
C TYR A 257 6.03 -8.11 11.50
N PHE A 258 6.74 -6.97 11.44
CA PHE A 258 6.72 -6.00 12.53
C PHE A 258 5.95 -4.75 12.12
N ILE A 259 5.02 -4.31 12.95
CA ILE A 259 4.30 -3.04 12.83
C ILE A 259 4.73 -2.18 14.02
N LEU A 260 5.70 -1.29 13.79
CA LEU A 260 6.34 -0.51 14.84
C LEU A 260 5.76 0.90 14.90
N PHE A 261 5.21 1.26 16.06
CA PHE A 261 4.78 2.61 16.38
C PHE A 261 5.93 3.44 16.95
N ARG A 262 5.71 4.77 16.98
CA ARG A 262 6.66 5.70 17.58
C ARG A 262 6.88 5.40 19.06
N ASN A 263 8.14 5.33 19.46
CA ASN A 263 8.54 5.23 20.87
C ASN A 263 9.61 6.28 21.21
N TYR A 264 9.24 7.41 21.79
CA TYR A 264 10.20 8.47 22.13
C TYR A 264 11.24 8.07 23.17
N ARG A 265 10.88 7.14 24.07
CA ARG A 265 11.70 6.78 25.22
C ARG A 265 12.82 5.81 24.86
N ASP A 266 12.51 4.77 24.08
CA ASP A 266 13.44 3.67 23.81
C ASP A 266 13.72 3.50 22.32
N GLN A 267 14.52 4.43 21.79
CA GLN A 267 15.02 4.37 20.42
C GLN A 267 16.10 3.28 20.24
N LEU A 268 16.79 2.90 21.32
CA LEU A 268 17.83 1.86 21.28
C LEU A 268 17.26 0.51 20.88
N GLN A 269 16.07 0.16 21.36
CA GLN A 269 15.37 -1.04 20.91
C GLN A 269 15.11 -1.03 19.40
N VAL A 270 14.61 0.08 18.87
CA VAL A 270 14.32 0.19 17.43
C VAL A 270 15.60 0.07 16.63
N GLN A 271 16.69 0.71 17.09
CA GLN A 271 18.01 0.60 16.47
C GLN A 271 18.56 -0.83 16.52
N ALA A 272 18.41 -1.53 17.64
CA ALA A 272 18.88 -2.91 17.77
C ALA A 272 18.12 -3.85 16.83
N LEU A 273 16.81 -3.69 16.70
CA LEU A 273 16.01 -4.42 15.70
C LEU A 273 16.44 -4.07 14.27
N GLY A 274 16.64 -2.78 13.99
CA GLY A 274 17.15 -2.30 12.70
C GLY A 274 18.51 -2.88 12.33
N LYS A 275 19.43 -3.03 13.29
CA LYS A 275 20.74 -3.68 13.07
C LYS A 275 20.61 -5.16 12.73
N GLN A 276 19.63 -5.87 13.30
CA GLN A 276 19.38 -7.28 13.02
C GLN A 276 18.79 -7.48 11.61
N ILE A 277 17.84 -6.63 11.21
CA ILE A 277 17.15 -6.76 9.92
C ILE A 277 17.98 -6.18 8.77
N PHE A 278 18.68 -5.07 9.00
CA PHE A 278 19.49 -4.35 8.02
C PHE A 278 20.96 -4.20 8.47
N PRO A 279 21.74 -5.30 8.55
CA PRO A 279 23.15 -5.24 8.89
C PRO A 279 23.90 -4.26 7.96
N GLY A 280 24.65 -3.33 8.54
CA GLY A 280 25.38 -2.29 7.79
C GLY A 280 24.53 -1.16 7.19
N LYS A 281 23.18 -1.24 7.28
CA LYS A 281 22.24 -0.27 6.70
C LYS A 281 21.29 0.35 7.74
N LEU A 282 21.76 0.50 8.99
CA LEU A 282 20.95 1.02 10.09
C LEU A 282 20.39 2.43 9.80
N LYS A 283 21.19 3.31 9.20
CA LYS A 283 20.76 4.68 8.89
C LYS A 283 19.51 4.70 8.01
N TYR A 284 19.53 3.91 6.93
CA TYR A 284 18.37 3.73 6.05
C TYR A 284 17.11 3.28 6.80
N PHE A 285 17.24 2.27 7.67
CA PHE A 285 16.12 1.79 8.47
C PHE A 285 15.57 2.86 9.42
N MET A 286 16.46 3.58 10.12
CA MET A 286 16.06 4.62 11.07
C MET A 286 15.42 5.82 10.37
N ASP A 287 15.93 6.23 9.21
CA ASP A 287 15.36 7.32 8.41
C ASP A 287 13.93 6.96 7.95
N ALA A 288 13.72 5.72 7.49
CA ALA A 288 12.39 5.21 7.15
C ALA A 288 11.46 5.17 8.37
N TYR A 289 11.92 4.64 9.51
CA TYR A 289 11.16 4.60 10.76
C TYR A 289 10.74 6.01 11.22
N HIS A 290 11.68 6.96 11.22
CA HIS A 290 11.39 8.33 11.61
C HIS A 290 10.37 8.96 10.65
N SER A 291 10.59 8.86 9.33
CA SER A 291 9.65 9.38 8.32
C SER A 291 8.24 8.80 8.46
N ALA A 292 8.12 7.48 8.66
CA ALA A 292 6.83 6.83 8.86
C ALA A 292 6.13 7.35 10.12
N THR A 293 6.87 7.44 11.22
CA THR A 293 6.34 7.78 12.55
C THR A 293 6.28 9.29 12.85
N LEU A 294 6.68 10.16 11.93
CA LEU A 294 6.46 11.61 12.03
C LEU A 294 4.96 11.94 12.18
N VAL A 295 4.10 11.20 11.47
CA VAL A 295 2.65 11.34 11.58
C VAL A 295 2.13 10.56 12.77
N LYS A 296 1.31 11.21 13.60
CA LYS A 296 0.72 10.62 14.81
C LYS A 296 -0.04 9.34 14.48
N PHE A 297 0.16 8.30 15.30
CA PHE A 297 -0.48 6.98 15.17
C PHE A 297 -0.19 6.22 13.86
N ARG A 298 0.80 6.65 13.08
CA ARG A 298 1.24 5.94 11.89
C ARG A 298 2.44 5.06 12.21
N PRO A 299 2.35 3.73 12.03
CA PRO A 299 3.48 2.84 12.22
C PRO A 299 4.32 2.70 10.94
N ILE A 300 5.56 2.24 11.08
CA ILE A 300 6.25 1.55 9.98
C ILE A 300 5.87 0.07 10.00
N ILE A 301 5.75 -0.53 8.84
CA ILE A 301 5.48 -1.94 8.62
C ILE A 301 6.73 -2.53 7.96
N ILE A 302 7.24 -3.59 8.56
CA ILE A 302 8.45 -4.30 8.16
C ILE A 302 8.03 -5.71 7.76
N ASP A 303 8.26 -6.06 6.50
CA ASP A 303 7.99 -7.39 5.95
C ASP A 303 9.26 -8.25 6.01
N LEU A 304 9.27 -9.25 6.87
CA LEU A 304 10.38 -10.19 7.08
C LEU A 304 10.14 -11.52 6.40
N ASN A 305 9.08 -11.65 5.59
CA ASN A 305 8.80 -12.90 4.92
C ASN A 305 9.88 -13.20 3.85
N PRO A 306 10.42 -14.43 3.79
CA PRO A 306 11.51 -14.79 2.89
C PRO A 306 11.14 -14.68 1.40
N HIS A 307 9.85 -14.69 1.07
CA HIS A 307 9.36 -14.61 -0.31
C HIS A 307 9.03 -13.17 -0.74
N THR A 308 9.11 -12.19 0.16
CA THR A 308 8.82 -10.80 -0.17
C THR A 308 10.01 -10.17 -0.90
N ASP A 309 9.74 -9.48 -2.00
CA ASP A 309 10.74 -8.64 -2.68
C ASP A 309 11.24 -7.56 -1.72
N LYS A 310 12.57 -7.50 -1.54
CA LYS A 310 13.26 -6.56 -0.64
C LYS A 310 12.88 -5.10 -0.91
N THR A 311 12.46 -4.78 -2.13
CA THR A 311 11.99 -3.45 -2.53
C THR A 311 10.77 -2.98 -1.72
N TYR A 312 9.92 -3.90 -1.26
CA TYR A 312 8.69 -3.60 -0.52
C TYR A 312 8.79 -3.95 0.97
N GLN A 313 10.01 -4.15 1.47
CA GLN A 313 10.26 -4.60 2.84
C GLN A 313 9.87 -3.57 3.89
N LEU A 314 10.07 -2.28 3.61
CA LEU A 314 9.73 -1.18 4.52
C LEU A 314 8.59 -0.35 3.93
N THR A 315 7.44 -0.36 4.61
CA THR A 315 6.26 0.37 4.15
C THR A 315 5.57 1.10 5.30
N THR A 316 4.68 2.04 4.98
CA THR A 316 3.73 2.58 5.95
C THR A 316 2.33 2.72 5.34
N ASN A 317 1.32 2.70 6.20
CA ASN A 317 -0.11 2.76 5.86
C ASN A 317 -0.58 1.66 4.90
N ARG A 318 -0.77 0.43 5.42
CA ARG A 318 -1.63 -0.56 4.76
C ARG A 318 -3.05 -0.40 5.30
N ARG A 319 -3.85 0.46 4.68
CA ARG A 319 -5.30 0.55 4.91
C ARG A 319 -5.98 0.41 3.56
N VAL A 320 -7.13 -0.24 3.54
CA VAL A 320 -8.01 -0.24 2.36
C VAL A 320 -8.33 1.21 1.99
N GLY A 321 -8.25 1.53 0.70
CA GLY A 321 -8.43 2.87 0.14
C GLY A 321 -7.21 3.79 0.24
N GLN A 322 -6.09 3.34 0.83
CA GLN A 322 -4.87 4.14 0.94
C GLN A 322 -3.70 3.51 0.20
N THR A 323 -2.99 4.32 -0.60
CA THR A 323 -1.75 3.91 -1.24
C THR A 323 -0.65 3.76 -0.18
N PRO A 324 -0.04 2.58 -0.03
CA PRO A 324 1.07 2.39 0.89
C PRO A 324 2.28 3.18 0.41
N ILE A 325 2.99 3.80 1.35
CA ILE A 325 4.27 4.44 1.07
C ILE A 325 5.35 3.38 1.23
N VAL A 326 6.20 3.22 0.22
CA VAL A 326 7.33 2.27 0.21
C VAL A 326 8.62 3.04 0.39
N TYR A 327 9.45 2.63 1.34
CA TYR A 327 10.78 3.19 1.56
C TYR A 327 11.79 2.38 0.76
N LYS A 328 12.62 3.08 -0.02
CA LYS A 328 13.70 2.48 -0.81
C LYS A 328 15.04 3.08 -0.40
N PRO A 329 16.14 2.31 -0.41
CA PRO A 329 17.47 2.87 -0.21
C PRO A 329 17.78 3.85 -1.34
N LEU A 330 18.54 4.90 -1.03
CA LEU A 330 19.19 5.72 -2.05
C LEU A 330 20.31 4.88 -2.65
N GLU A 331 20.33 4.76 -3.98
CA GLU A 331 21.41 4.08 -4.73
C GLU A 331 22.69 4.89 -4.75
#